data_AF-A0ABD5T593-F1
#
_entry.id   AF-A0ABD5T593-F1
#
_cell.length_a   1.000
_cell.length_b   1.000
_cell.length_c   1.000
_cell.angle_alpha   90.00
_cell.angle_beta   90.00
_cell.angle_gamma   90.00
#
_symmetry.space_group_name_H-M   'P 1'
#
loop_
_entity.id
_entity.type
_entity.pdbx_description
1 polymer ?
#
loop_
_entity_poly.entity_id
_entity_poly.type
_entity_poly.pdbx_seq_one_letter_code
_entity_poly.pdbx_strand_id
1 'polypeptide(L)' 'MTWDTITLDIDDDVARITVDRPEQLNALTVDTLEAIEEGLTEAAAADARAVVLA' A
#
# COMPACT_ATOMS: atom_id res chain seq x y z
N MET A 1 -4.61 5.13 -5.21
CA MET A 1 -3.55 4.89 -6.22
C MET A 1 -3.34 3.39 -6.38
N THR A 2 -2.75 2.95 -7.49
CA THR A 2 -2.57 1.53 -7.80
C THR A 2 -1.18 1.30 -8.38
N TRP A 3 -0.50 0.29 -7.86
CA TRP A 3 0.75 -0.28 -8.38
C TRP A 3 0.46 -1.71 -8.87
N ASP A 4 1.46 -2.34 -9.47
CA ASP A 4 1.33 -3.71 -9.99
C ASP A 4 1.03 -4.76 -8.91
N THR A 5 1.37 -4.48 -7.65
CA THR A 5 1.26 -5.47 -6.55
C THR A 5 0.42 -5.01 -5.36
N ILE A 6 0.11 -3.71 -5.27
CA ILE A 6 -0.65 -3.13 -4.17
C ILE A 6 -1.60 -2.05 -4.66
N THR A 7 -2.60 -1.76 -3.83
CA THR A 7 -3.46 -0.57 -3.95
C THR A 7 -3.34 0.28 -2.70
N LEU A 8 -3.41 1.61 -2.86
CA LEU A 8 -3.48 2.57 -1.77
C LEU A 8 -4.81 3.32 -1.86
N ASP A 9 -5.59 3.27 -0.80
CA ASP A 9 -6.80 4.07 -0.60
C ASP A 9 -6.58 4.99 0.59
N ILE A 10 -7.00 6.26 0.49
CA ILE A 10 -6.87 7.22 1.60
C ILE A 10 -8.26 7.76 1.87
N ASP A 11 -8.75 7.48 3.08
CA ASP A 11 -10.05 7.92 3.58
C ASP A 11 -9.84 8.75 4.85
N ASP A 12 -10.19 10.03 4.77
CA ASP A 12 -9.86 11.07 5.75
C ASP A 12 -8.36 11.07 6.13
N ASP A 13 -8.03 10.58 7.32
CA ASP A 13 -6.69 10.52 7.89
C ASP A 13 -6.11 9.09 7.93
N VAL A 14 -6.78 8.12 7.32
CA VAL A 14 -6.35 6.72 7.31
C VAL A 14 -5.97 6.30 5.89
N ALA A 15 -4.72 5.87 5.73
CA ALA A 15 -4.23 5.25 4.51
C ALA A 15 -4.36 3.72 4.62
N ARG A 16 -5.03 3.09 3.65
CA ARG A 16 -5.13 1.64 3.51
C ARG A 16 -4.27 1.18 2.34
N ILE A 17 -3.26 0.37 2.64
CA ILE A 17 -2.49 -0.35 1.63
C ILE A 17 -3.01 -1.78 1.58
N THR A 18 -3.44 -2.24 0.40
CA THR A 18 -3.90 -3.61 0.18
C THR A 18 -2.99 -4.33 -0.80
N VAL A 19 -2.47 -5.48 -0.40
CA VAL A 19 -1.67 -6.34 -1.29
C VAL A 19 -2.61 -7.17 -2.15
N ASP A 20 -2.53 -6.99 -3.47
CA ASP A 20 -3.43 -7.65 -4.43
C ASP A 20 -2.63 -8.60 -5.33
N ARG A 21 -2.20 -9.73 -4.76
CA ARG A 21 -1.51 -10.81 -5.47
C ARG A 21 -2.07 -12.18 -5.09
N PRO A 22 -3.37 -12.41 -5.32
CA PRO A 22 -4.03 -13.64 -4.88
C PRO A 22 -3.39 -14.90 -5.48
N GLU A 23 -2.84 -14.82 -6.69
CA GLU A 23 -2.16 -15.91 -7.37
C GLU A 23 -0.84 -16.33 -6.71
N GLN A 24 -0.29 -15.49 -5.84
CA GLN A 24 0.93 -15.74 -5.06
C GLN A 24 0.68 -15.72 -3.55
N LEU A 25 -0.59 -15.82 -3.13
CA LEU A 25 -0.99 -15.76 -1.71
C LEU A 25 -0.44 -14.50 -1.00
N ASN A 26 -0.42 -13.37 -1.72
CA ASN A 26 0.11 -12.09 -1.24
C ASN A 26 1.58 -12.18 -0.76
N ALA A 27 2.39 -13.04 -1.41
CA ALA A 27 3.81 -13.11 -1.14
C ALA A 27 4.50 -11.74 -1.30
N LEU A 28 5.30 -11.37 -0.30
CA LEU A 28 6.04 -10.10 -0.24
C LEU A 28 7.37 -10.22 -1.00
N THR A 29 7.30 -10.20 -2.33
CA THR A 29 8.52 -10.14 -3.16
C THR A 29 9.17 -8.76 -3.05
N VAL A 30 10.39 -8.61 -3.55
CA VAL A 30 11.10 -7.32 -3.60
C VAL A 30 10.21 -6.23 -4.22
N ASP A 31 9.63 -6.49 -5.40
CA ASP A 31 8.72 -5.56 -6.07
C ASP A 31 7.52 -5.13 -5.20
N THR A 32 6.99 -6.03 -4.37
CA THR A 32 5.89 -5.70 -3.45
C THR A 32 6.36 -4.84 -2.28
N LEU A 33 7.56 -5.10 -1.76
CA LEU A 33 8.15 -4.29 -0.70
C LEU A 33 8.48 -2.88 -1.20
N GLU A 34 9.04 -2.75 -2.40
CA GLU A 34 9.31 -1.46 -3.04
C GLU A 34 8.00 -0.68 -3.28
N ALA A 35 6.94 -1.33 -3.77
CA ALA A 35 5.65 -0.68 -3.94
C ALA A 35 5.05 -0.22 -2.61
N ILE A 36 5.19 -1.00 -1.52
CA ILE A 36 4.74 -0.58 -0.18
C ILE A 36 5.52 0.65 0.30
N GLU A 37 6.83 0.72 0.06
CA GLU A 37 7.65 1.89 0.43
C GLU A 37 7.20 3.16 -0.29
N GLU A 38 6.88 3.06 -1.59
CA GLU A 38 6.27 4.15 -2.35
C GLU A 38 4.89 4.52 -1.79
N GLY A 39 4.03 3.53 -1.51
CA GLY A 39 2.71 3.76 -0.95
C GLY A 39 2.74 4.44 0.43
N LEU A 40 3.72 4.11 1.27
CA LEU A 40 3.95 4.77 2.56
C LEU A 40 4.42 6.23 2.37
N THR A 41 5.26 6.48 1.36
CA THR A 41 5.71 7.83 1.02
C THR A 41 4.53 8.70 0.58
N GLU A 42 3.64 8.16 -0.26
CA GLU A 42 2.42 8.84 -0.70
C GLU A 42 1.45 9.08 0.46
N ALA A 43 1.26 8.10 1.35
CA ALA A 43 0.44 8.26 2.55
C ALA A 43 0.97 9.36 3.48
N ALA A 44 2.30 9.44 3.65
CA ALA A 44 2.94 10.50 4.43
C ALA A 44 2.77 11.88 3.76
N ALA A 45 2.91 11.95 2.43
CA ALA A 45 2.70 13.18 1.66
C ALA A 45 1.25 13.66 1.73
N ALA A 46 0.29 12.74 1.86
CA ALA A 46 -1.13 13.03 2.07
C ALA A 46 -1.48 13.38 3.53
N ASP A 47 -0.50 13.46 4.44
CA ASP A 47 -0.67 13.74 5.88
C ASP A 47 -1.58 12.72 6.61
N ALA A 48 -1.61 11.47 6.14
CA ALA A 48 -2.33 10.39 6.81
C ALA A 48 -1.76 10.16 8.22
N ARG A 49 -2.66 9.96 9.20
CA ARG A 49 -2.34 9.75 10.62
C ARG A 49 -2.25 8.29 11.01
N ALA A 50 -2.88 7.40 10.25
CA ALA A 50 -2.79 5.97 10.44
C ALA A 50 -2.60 5.23 9.12
N VAL A 51 -1.92 4.08 9.18
CA VAL A 51 -1.77 3.17 8.05
C VAL A 51 -2.33 1.80 8.43
N VAL A 52 -3.19 1.25 7.58
CA VAL A 52 -3.68 -0.13 7.67
C VAL A 52 -3.10 -0.91 6.50
N LEU A 53 -2.43 -2.01 6.80
CA LEU A 53 -1.97 -2.98 5.80
C LEU A 53 -2.91 -4.17 5.81
N ALA A 54 -3.51 -4.49 4.65
CA ALA A 54 -4.52 -5.52 4.46
C ALA A 54 -4.18 -6.51 3.33
#